data_AF-A0A1B8C9L6-F1
#
_entry.id   AF-A0A1B8C9L6-F1
#
_cell.length_a   1.000
_cell.length_b   1.000
_cell.length_c   1.000
_cell.angle_alpha   90.00
_cell.angle_beta   90.00
_cell.angle_gamma   90.00
#
_symmetry.space_group_name_H-M   'P 1'
#
loop_
_entity.id
_entity.type
_entity.pdbx_description
1 polymer ?
#
loop_
_entity_poly.entity_id
_entity_poly.type
_entity_poly.pdbx_seq_one_letter_code
_entity_poly.pdbx_strand_id
1 'polypeptide(L)'
;MPIEPTTPTLPTQLITPIPSTFQGVEQGLQRWKERVPEAFSSPSRQSYGNWLTGAARVLAAGQLQELDLRAVRQQVKNSKKKRGGRGRLQCGGELRASKAHELQAQKAELQAQKLAATEARKLNQARNRARKQLLRAGIEARKQERLRKKSLAQLTKLGLPIPPELEDPITDPEAESESQYGSATSSLFSIRKCHRRLRPCGSSFGQHSNARQMRNDANKNDYSVAKDGNGNKQHNNGNKKHGNGNVKQSDSAKKTDSGTNGGSEKQRCPSFSMLAIPTFA
;
A
#
# COMPACT_ATOMS: atom_id res chain seq x y z
N MET A 1 -43.27 -73.11 -5.24
CA MET A 1 -43.50 -71.76 -4.70
C MET A 1 -42.17 -71.22 -4.19
N PRO A 2 -41.51 -70.29 -4.90
CA PRO A 2 -40.31 -69.60 -4.41
C PRO A 2 -40.65 -68.27 -3.71
N ILE A 3 -39.60 -67.61 -3.20
CA ILE A 3 -39.45 -66.20 -2.71
C ILE A 3 -40.11 -65.86 -1.35
N GLU A 4 -39.49 -65.16 -0.38
CA GLU A 4 -38.30 -64.27 -0.28
C GLU A 4 -37.65 -64.37 1.12
N PRO A 5 -36.33 -64.25 1.28
CA PRO A 5 -35.73 -63.82 2.55
C PRO A 5 -35.76 -62.29 2.67
N THR A 6 -36.53 -61.78 3.62
CA THR A 6 -36.53 -60.36 4.03
C THR A 6 -35.12 -59.96 4.45
N THR A 7 -34.45 -59.19 3.59
CA THR A 7 -33.15 -58.58 3.89
C THR A 7 -33.39 -57.47 4.93
N PRO A 8 -32.79 -57.53 6.13
CA PRO A 8 -32.90 -56.44 7.08
C PRO A 8 -32.10 -55.25 6.55
N THR A 9 -32.80 -54.19 6.14
CA THR A 9 -32.21 -52.89 5.83
C THR A 9 -31.55 -52.35 7.09
N LEU A 10 -30.23 -52.56 7.19
CA LEU A 10 -29.39 -51.90 8.18
C LEU A 10 -29.58 -50.39 8.02
N PRO A 11 -29.97 -49.65 9.07
CA PRO A 11 -30.04 -48.20 8.99
C PRO A 11 -28.63 -47.69 8.68
N THR A 12 -28.49 -47.06 7.52
CA THR A 12 -27.29 -46.37 7.05
C THR A 12 -26.75 -45.55 8.21
N GLN A 13 -25.65 -46.01 8.81
CA GLN A 13 -25.10 -45.40 10.01
C GLN A 13 -24.73 -43.96 9.64
N LEU A 14 -25.41 -43.00 10.28
CA LEU A 14 -25.01 -41.60 10.33
C LEU A 14 -23.57 -41.57 10.86
N ILE A 15 -22.60 -41.52 9.95
CA ILE A 15 -21.20 -41.29 10.29
C ILE A 15 -21.18 -39.95 11.01
N THR A 16 -21.03 -40.00 12.33
CA THR A 16 -20.89 -38.77 13.12
C THR A 16 -19.65 -38.05 12.58
N PRO A 17 -19.79 -36.80 12.13
CA PRO A 17 -18.65 -36.07 11.56
C PRO A 17 -17.55 -35.96 12.61
N ILE A 18 -16.30 -36.06 12.17
CA ILE A 18 -15.14 -35.89 13.04
C ILE A 18 -15.24 -34.48 13.66
N PRO A 19 -15.29 -34.37 15.00
CA PRO A 19 -15.41 -33.08 15.63
C PRO A 19 -14.16 -32.24 15.34
N SER A 20 -14.35 -31.07 14.73
CA SER A 20 -13.27 -30.13 14.42
C SER A 20 -13.05 -29.08 15.51
N THR A 21 -13.86 -29.10 16.57
CA THR A 21 -13.83 -28.16 17.69
C THR A 21 -13.82 -28.90 19.02
N PHE A 22 -13.17 -28.32 20.05
CA PHE A 22 -13.16 -28.88 21.41
C PHE A 22 -14.57 -29.10 21.97
N GLN A 23 -15.49 -28.16 21.72
CA GLN A 23 -16.89 -28.27 22.13
C GLN A 23 -17.59 -29.47 21.47
N GLY A 24 -17.28 -29.76 20.20
CA GLY A 24 -17.81 -30.93 19.51
C GLY A 24 -17.30 -32.25 20.10
N VAL A 25 -16.05 -32.28 20.55
CA VAL A 25 -15.48 -33.44 21.24
C VAL A 25 -16.15 -33.64 22.61
N GLU A 26 -16.33 -32.58 23.39
CA GLU A 26 -16.99 -32.64 24.70
C GLU A 26 -18.45 -33.11 24.62
N GLN A 27 -19.22 -32.56 23.68
CA GLN A 27 -20.59 -32.98 23.43
C GLN A 27 -20.66 -34.44 22.96
N GLY A 28 -19.72 -34.86 22.11
CA GLY A 28 -19.58 -36.25 21.71
C GLY A 28 -19.28 -37.15 22.91
N LEU A 29 -18.32 -36.77 23.75
CA LEU A 29 -17.93 -37.51 24.95
C LEU A 29 -19.11 -37.67 25.91
N GLN A 30 -19.88 -36.61 26.12
CA GLN A 30 -21.06 -36.61 26.97
C GLN A 30 -22.18 -37.50 26.40
N ARG A 31 -22.41 -37.44 25.08
CA ARG A 31 -23.38 -38.31 24.39
C ARG A 31 -23.01 -39.79 24.51
N TRP A 32 -21.74 -40.13 24.38
CA TRP A 32 -21.27 -41.52 24.51
C TRP A 32 -21.25 -41.99 25.97
N LYS A 33 -20.98 -41.09 26.92
CA LYS A 33 -21.04 -41.38 28.37
C LYS A 33 -22.37 -41.99 28.79
N GLU A 34 -23.49 -41.53 28.23
CA GLU A 34 -24.83 -42.02 28.57
C GLU A 34 -25.19 -43.31 27.84
N ARG A 35 -24.65 -43.53 26.63
CA ARG A 35 -25.09 -44.60 25.71
C ARG A 35 -24.30 -45.91 25.83
N VAL A 36 -23.06 -45.82 26.28
CA VAL A 36 -22.07 -46.91 26.26
C VAL A 36 -22.15 -47.81 27.50
N PRO A 37 -22.33 -47.31 28.74
CA PRO A 37 -22.22 -48.14 29.95
C PRO A 37 -23.23 -49.28 30.07
N GLU A 38 -24.38 -49.17 29.39
CA GLU A 38 -25.49 -50.14 29.48
C GLU A 38 -25.12 -51.52 28.91
N ALA A 39 -24.23 -51.57 27.91
CA ALA A 39 -23.81 -52.80 27.24
C ALA A 39 -22.53 -53.45 27.82
N PHE A 40 -21.86 -52.81 28.79
CA PHE A 40 -20.58 -53.27 29.34
C PHE A 40 -20.71 -53.95 30.71
N SER A 41 -19.90 -54.99 30.91
CA SER A 41 -19.72 -55.67 32.20
C SER A 41 -19.07 -54.76 33.25
N SER A 42 -19.24 -55.07 34.53
CA SER A 42 -18.79 -54.19 35.64
C SER A 42 -17.31 -53.75 35.56
N PRO A 43 -16.32 -54.64 35.29
CA PRO A 43 -14.92 -54.22 35.18
C PRO A 43 -14.63 -53.35 33.96
N SER A 44 -15.30 -53.63 32.83
CA SER A 44 -15.14 -52.84 31.60
C SER A 44 -15.80 -51.46 31.71
N ARG A 45 -16.93 -51.36 32.42
CA ARG A 45 -17.59 -50.09 32.77
C ARG A 45 -16.68 -49.19 33.61
N GLN A 46 -15.98 -49.75 34.59
CA GLN A 46 -15.04 -48.98 35.44
C GLN A 46 -13.81 -48.50 34.64
N SER A 47 -13.24 -49.37 33.80
CA SER A 47 -12.14 -48.99 32.89
C SER A 47 -12.56 -47.87 31.93
N TYR A 48 -13.75 -47.97 31.35
CA TYR A 48 -14.32 -46.92 30.49
C TYR A 48 -14.55 -45.59 31.24
N GLY A 49 -15.08 -45.64 32.47
CA GLY A 49 -15.27 -44.45 33.30
C GLY A 49 -13.95 -43.73 33.64
N ASN A 50 -12.89 -44.49 33.93
CA ASN A 50 -11.55 -43.94 34.16
C ASN A 50 -10.99 -43.29 32.90
N TRP A 51 -11.12 -43.95 31.74
CA TRP A 51 -10.71 -43.40 30.45
C TRP A 51 -11.45 -42.11 30.13
N LEU A 52 -12.77 -42.08 30.31
CA LEU A 52 -13.61 -40.91 30.06
C LEU A 52 -13.19 -39.71 30.94
N THR A 53 -12.90 -39.98 32.21
CA THR A 53 -12.41 -38.97 33.16
C THR A 53 -11.02 -38.45 32.76
N GLY A 54 -10.12 -39.33 32.32
CA GLY A 54 -8.82 -38.97 31.79
C GLY A 54 -8.93 -38.11 30.52
N ALA A 55 -9.79 -38.51 29.58
CA ALA A 55 -10.05 -37.78 28.34
C ALA A 55 -10.61 -36.38 28.62
N ALA A 56 -11.57 -36.24 29.54
CA ALA A 56 -12.10 -34.94 29.95
C ALA A 56 -11.01 -34.02 30.53
N ARG A 57 -10.10 -34.55 31.36
CA ARG A 57 -8.96 -33.78 31.89
C ARG A 57 -8.01 -33.29 30.80
N VAL A 58 -7.69 -34.15 29.83
CA VAL A 58 -6.82 -33.80 28.69
C VAL A 58 -7.47 -32.72 27.82
N LEU A 59 -8.79 -32.81 27.59
CA LEU A 59 -9.53 -31.80 26.84
C LEU A 59 -9.53 -30.43 27.54
N ALA A 60 -9.80 -30.41 28.85
CA ALA A 60 -9.76 -29.18 29.64
C ALA A 60 -8.37 -28.52 29.62
N ALA A 61 -7.30 -29.32 29.72
CA ALA A 61 -5.93 -28.82 29.59
C ALA A 61 -5.65 -28.25 28.19
N GLY A 62 -6.14 -28.89 27.13
CA GLY A 62 -6.03 -28.40 25.75
C GLY A 62 -6.74 -27.05 25.54
N GLN A 63 -7.93 -26.87 26.10
CA GLN A 63 -8.65 -25.60 26.06
C GLN A 63 -7.88 -24.46 26.76
N LEU A 64 -7.33 -24.74 27.95
CA LEU A 64 -6.53 -23.76 28.69
C LEU A 64 -5.29 -23.34 27.88
N GLN A 65 -4.58 -24.29 27.28
CA GLN A 65 -3.45 -23.99 26.40
C GLN A 65 -3.84 -23.11 25.20
N GLU A 66 -5.00 -23.35 24.59
CA GLU A 66 -5.48 -22.52 23.49
C GLU A 66 -5.77 -21.08 23.94
N LEU A 67 -6.35 -20.89 25.13
CA LEU A 67 -6.59 -19.57 25.72
C LEU A 67 -5.27 -18.84 26.01
N ASP A 68 -4.28 -19.52 26.59
CA ASP A 68 -2.97 -18.95 26.85
C ASP A 68 -2.27 -18.53 25.56
N LEU A 69 -2.31 -19.36 24.51
CA LEU A 69 -1.77 -19.02 23.20
C LEU A 69 -2.46 -17.79 22.60
N ARG A 70 -3.78 -17.67 22.77
CA ARG A 70 -4.53 -16.47 22.34
C ARG A 70 -4.13 -15.24 23.14
N ALA A 71 -4.01 -15.35 24.45
CA ALA A 71 -3.59 -14.26 25.34
C ALA A 71 -2.18 -13.76 25.00
N VAL A 72 -1.22 -14.67 24.83
CA VAL A 72 0.17 -14.35 24.43
C VAL A 72 0.19 -13.70 23.05
N ARG A 73 -0.53 -14.25 22.07
CA ARG A 73 -0.62 -13.63 20.72
C ARG A 73 -1.20 -12.22 20.80
N GLN A 74 -2.22 -12.00 21.64
CA GLN A 74 -2.84 -10.70 21.81
C GLN A 74 -1.90 -9.71 22.51
N GLN A 75 -1.18 -10.14 23.54
CA GLN A 75 -0.16 -9.34 24.22
C GLN A 75 0.96 -8.93 23.25
N VAL A 76 1.45 -9.87 22.44
CA VAL A 76 2.47 -9.59 21.40
C VAL A 76 1.92 -8.57 20.39
N LYS A 77 0.69 -8.73 19.91
CA LYS A 77 0.05 -7.74 19.01
C LYS A 77 -0.07 -6.37 19.68
N ASN A 78 -0.49 -6.32 20.94
CA ASN A 78 -0.64 -5.09 21.71
C ASN A 78 0.71 -4.43 22.06
N SER A 79 1.79 -5.19 22.18
CA SER A 79 3.14 -4.67 22.39
C SER A 79 3.78 -4.14 21.10
N LYS A 80 3.50 -4.79 19.95
CA LYS A 80 3.94 -4.34 18.62
C LYS A 80 3.25 -3.04 18.20
N LYS A 81 1.99 -2.87 18.58
CA LYS A 81 1.37 -1.54 18.59
C LYS A 81 2.13 -0.74 19.63
N LYS A 82 3.17 0.03 19.22
CA LYS A 82 3.86 0.98 20.08
C LYS A 82 2.79 1.63 20.95
N ARG A 83 2.83 1.40 22.27
CA ARG A 83 2.05 2.19 23.21
C ARG A 83 2.48 3.61 22.91
N GLY A 84 1.68 4.32 22.11
CA GLY A 84 1.95 5.68 21.70
C GLY A 84 2.26 6.41 22.98
N GLY A 85 3.51 6.88 23.08
CA GLY A 85 4.17 7.15 24.34
C GLY A 85 3.15 7.73 25.30
N ARG A 86 2.83 7.00 26.37
CA ARG A 86 2.22 7.64 27.54
C ARG A 86 3.15 8.79 27.78
N GLY A 87 2.69 9.99 27.39
CA GLY A 87 3.49 11.19 27.50
C GLY A 87 3.91 11.15 28.94
N ARG A 88 5.20 10.90 29.18
CA ARG A 88 5.78 11.29 30.45
C ARG A 88 5.42 12.76 30.49
N LEU A 89 4.42 13.10 31.30
CA LEU A 89 4.24 14.43 31.83
C LEU A 89 5.53 14.66 32.58
N GLN A 90 6.50 15.16 31.82
CA GLN A 90 7.73 15.79 32.21
C GLN A 90 8.52 15.07 33.32
N CYS A 91 9.68 14.52 32.97
CA CYS A 91 10.72 14.31 33.96
C CYS A 91 11.17 15.68 34.49
N GLY A 92 10.54 16.14 35.59
CA GLY A 92 11.16 16.97 36.62
C GLY A 92 11.61 18.39 36.26
N GLY A 93 10.93 19.11 35.36
CA GLY A 93 11.21 20.54 35.14
C GLY A 93 9.96 21.39 35.23
N GLU A 94 10.01 22.51 35.96
CA GLU A 94 8.93 23.51 35.96
C GLU A 94 8.67 24.00 34.53
N LEU A 95 7.50 23.66 33.98
CA LEU A 95 7.09 24.14 32.66
C LEU A 95 6.59 25.58 32.81
N ARG A 96 7.51 26.54 32.72
CA ARG A 96 7.17 27.97 32.69
C ARG A 96 6.20 28.23 31.53
N ALA A 97 5.08 28.92 31.78
CA ALA A 97 4.02 29.14 30.79
C ALA A 97 4.55 29.74 29.47
N SER A 98 5.55 30.61 29.53
CA SER A 98 6.22 31.19 28.35
C SER A 98 6.80 30.11 27.42
N LYS A 99 7.51 29.12 27.97
CA LYS A 99 8.11 28.01 27.22
C LYS A 99 7.05 27.10 26.60
N ALA A 100 5.88 26.97 27.22
CA ALA A 100 4.76 26.22 26.66
C ALA A 100 4.25 26.87 25.37
N HIS A 101 4.06 28.19 25.40
CA HIS A 101 3.61 28.97 24.25
C HIS A 101 4.64 28.95 23.12
N GLU A 102 5.93 29.08 23.42
CA GLU A 102 7.01 28.96 22.42
C GLU A 102 6.97 27.60 21.71
N LEU A 103 6.83 26.50 22.47
CA LEU A 103 6.75 25.15 21.90
C LEU A 103 5.49 24.94 21.05
N GLN A 104 4.37 25.57 21.41
CA GLN A 104 3.15 25.55 20.60
C GLN A 104 3.35 26.33 19.30
N ALA A 105 3.96 27.52 19.37
CA ALA A 105 4.26 28.35 18.20
C ALA A 105 5.19 27.61 17.22
N GLN A 106 6.27 27.01 17.70
CA GLN A 106 7.20 26.23 16.87
C GLN A 106 6.52 25.03 16.20
N LYS A 107 5.62 24.34 16.91
CA LYS A 107 4.84 23.23 16.32
C LYS A 107 3.90 23.73 15.23
N ALA A 108 3.22 24.85 15.46
CA ALA A 108 2.33 25.46 14.48
C ALA A 108 3.11 25.90 13.23
N GLU A 109 4.26 26.55 13.41
CA GLU A 109 5.13 26.98 12.31
C GLU A 109 5.63 25.77 11.50
N LEU A 110 6.13 24.73 12.17
CA LEU A 110 6.60 23.51 11.51
C LEU A 110 5.48 22.79 10.74
N GLN A 111 4.25 22.81 11.28
CA GLN A 111 3.08 22.28 10.57
C GLN A 111 2.73 23.12 9.33
N ALA A 112 2.74 24.45 9.45
CA ALA A 112 2.52 25.35 8.33
C ALA A 112 3.57 25.14 7.22
N GLN A 113 4.86 25.00 7.58
CA GLN A 113 5.93 24.69 6.64
C GLN A 113 5.72 23.34 5.94
N LYS A 114 5.28 22.31 6.66
CA LYS A 114 4.97 21.00 6.06
C LYS A 114 3.83 21.10 5.06
N LEU A 115 2.76 21.81 5.39
CA LEU A 115 1.63 22.02 4.49
C LEU A 115 2.09 22.75 3.21
N ALA A 116 2.78 23.88 3.37
CA ALA A 116 3.34 24.64 2.25
C ALA A 116 4.29 23.78 1.38
N ALA A 117 5.16 22.97 1.99
CA ALA A 117 6.06 22.07 1.26
C ALA A 117 5.29 20.99 0.47
N THR A 118 4.20 20.45 1.03
CA THR A 118 3.38 19.46 0.32
C THR A 118 2.63 20.07 -0.86
N GLU A 119 2.13 21.30 -0.72
CA GLU A 119 1.47 22.04 -1.79
C GLU A 119 2.46 22.37 -2.91
N ALA A 120 3.62 22.94 -2.56
CA ALA A 120 4.70 23.22 -3.51
C ALA A 120 5.14 21.95 -4.26
N ARG A 121 5.23 20.81 -3.58
CA ARG A 121 5.55 19.52 -4.21
C ARG A 121 4.48 19.09 -5.22
N LYS A 122 3.19 19.23 -4.89
CA LYS A 122 2.08 18.89 -5.82
C LYS A 122 2.12 19.78 -7.05
N LEU A 123 2.31 21.09 -6.88
CA LEU A 123 2.43 22.04 -7.99
C LEU A 123 3.62 21.69 -8.90
N ASN A 124 4.78 21.41 -8.32
CA ASN A 124 5.97 21.01 -9.08
C ASN A 124 5.75 19.68 -9.83
N GLN A 125 5.05 18.72 -9.24
CA GLN A 125 4.69 17.48 -9.91
C GLN A 125 3.75 17.72 -11.10
N ALA A 126 2.72 18.57 -10.93
CA ALA A 126 1.79 18.93 -12.00
C ALA A 126 2.53 19.63 -13.15
N ARG A 127 3.36 20.64 -12.85
CA ARG A 127 4.19 21.35 -13.83
C ARG A 127 5.11 20.40 -14.61
N ASN A 128 5.78 19.49 -13.92
CA ASN A 128 6.68 18.53 -14.56
C ASN A 128 5.93 17.50 -15.43
N ARG A 129 4.71 17.12 -15.05
CA ARG A 129 3.84 16.26 -15.87
C ARG A 129 3.43 16.99 -17.15
N ALA A 130 2.95 18.22 -17.04
CA ALA A 130 2.57 19.05 -18.19
C ALA A 130 3.76 19.26 -19.15
N ARG A 131 4.94 19.62 -18.62
CA ARG A 131 6.15 19.77 -19.44
C ARG A 131 6.53 18.49 -20.19
N LYS A 132 6.41 17.33 -19.55
CA LYS A 132 6.68 16.04 -20.20
C LYS A 132 5.66 15.71 -21.29
N GLN A 133 4.40 16.09 -21.11
CA GLN A 133 3.37 15.91 -22.12
C GLN A 133 3.64 16.78 -23.34
N LEU A 134 3.96 18.07 -23.14
CA LEU A 134 4.35 18.98 -24.23
C LEU A 134 5.57 18.46 -24.99
N LEU A 135 6.62 18.03 -24.29
CA LEU A 135 7.82 17.47 -24.94
C LEU A 135 7.49 16.22 -25.79
N ARG A 136 6.61 15.34 -25.31
CA ARG A 136 6.19 14.15 -26.08
C ARG A 136 5.42 14.55 -27.34
N ALA A 137 4.44 15.45 -27.19
CA ALA A 137 3.66 15.96 -28.30
C ALA A 137 4.55 16.65 -29.35
N GLY A 138 5.53 17.46 -28.93
CA GLY A 138 6.46 18.11 -29.85
C GLY A 138 7.42 17.16 -30.56
N ILE A 139 7.84 16.06 -29.90
CA ILE A 139 8.59 14.99 -30.58
C ILE A 139 7.73 14.30 -31.65
N GLU A 140 6.47 14.03 -31.34
CA GLU A 140 5.53 13.40 -32.28
C GLU A 140 5.22 14.31 -33.47
N ALA A 141 4.94 15.60 -33.23
CA ALA A 141 4.73 16.60 -34.28
C ALA A 141 5.94 16.70 -35.23
N ARG A 142 7.17 16.78 -34.69
CA ARG A 142 8.39 16.78 -35.51
C ARG A 142 8.59 15.50 -36.32
N LYS A 143 8.18 14.34 -35.80
CA LYS A 143 8.23 13.08 -36.56
C LYS A 143 7.22 13.09 -37.71
N GLN A 144 5.99 13.53 -37.44
CA GLN A 144 4.96 13.65 -38.47
C GLN A 144 5.37 14.65 -39.55
N GLU A 145 5.92 15.80 -39.16
CA GLU A 145 6.40 16.81 -40.12
C GLU A 145 7.54 16.28 -40.99
N ARG A 146 8.45 15.46 -40.42
CA ARG A 146 9.48 14.78 -41.22
C ARG A 146 8.88 13.77 -42.22
N LEU A 147 7.81 13.08 -41.85
CA LEU A 147 7.09 12.18 -42.76
C LEU A 147 6.37 12.95 -43.87
N ARG A 148 5.67 14.04 -43.51
CA ARG A 148 5.02 14.96 -44.47
C ARG A 148 6.01 15.52 -45.49
N LYS A 149 7.17 16.03 -45.03
CA LYS A 149 8.21 16.53 -45.94
C LYS A 149 8.78 15.45 -46.86
N LYS A 150 8.89 14.21 -46.38
CA LYS A 150 9.37 13.08 -47.20
C LYS A 150 8.35 12.71 -48.29
N SER A 151 7.06 12.64 -47.97
CA SER A 151 6.01 12.35 -48.96
C SER A 151 5.88 13.47 -49.99
N LEU A 152 5.92 14.74 -49.55
CA LEU A 152 5.94 15.89 -50.46
C LEU A 152 7.12 15.83 -51.44
N ALA A 153 8.34 15.57 -50.94
CA ALA A 153 9.51 15.45 -51.81
C ALA A 153 9.37 14.31 -52.84
N GLN A 154 8.71 13.20 -52.49
CA GLN A 154 8.42 12.11 -53.42
C GLN A 154 7.40 12.53 -54.49
N LEU A 155 6.30 13.19 -54.10
CA LEU A 155 5.28 13.67 -55.04
C LEU A 155 5.84 14.70 -56.02
N THR A 156 6.62 15.66 -55.50
CA THR A 156 7.32 16.65 -56.33
C THR A 156 8.27 15.96 -57.31
N LYS A 157 9.00 14.93 -56.86
CA LYS A 157 9.90 14.15 -57.74
C LYS A 157 9.14 13.40 -58.85
N LEU A 158 7.92 12.94 -58.57
CA LEU A 158 7.05 12.27 -59.54
C LEU A 158 6.22 13.23 -60.40
N GLY A 159 6.31 14.55 -60.16
CA GLY A 159 5.50 15.56 -60.87
C GLY A 159 4.00 15.45 -60.58
N LEU A 160 3.62 14.82 -59.47
CA LEU A 160 2.21 14.64 -59.10
C LEU A 160 1.68 15.87 -58.34
N PRO A 161 0.39 16.23 -58.51
CA PRO A 161 -0.22 17.32 -57.75
C PRO A 161 -0.19 17.00 -56.25
N ILE A 162 0.04 18.02 -55.43
CA ILE A 162 0.12 17.89 -53.98
C ILE A 162 -1.30 17.75 -53.41
N PRO A 163 -1.59 16.69 -52.63
CA PRO A 163 -2.86 16.57 -51.92
C PRO A 163 -3.03 17.67 -50.88
N PRO A 164 -4.24 18.22 -50.70
CA PRO A 164 -4.50 19.31 -49.77
C PRO A 164 -4.17 18.93 -48.30
N GLU A 165 -4.28 17.65 -47.94
CA GLU A 165 -3.94 17.16 -46.58
C GLU A 165 -2.47 17.35 -46.20
N LEU A 166 -1.58 17.47 -47.19
CA LEU A 166 -0.14 17.64 -46.98
C LEU A 166 0.31 19.09 -47.14
N GLU A 167 -0.59 20.01 -47.48
CA GLU A 167 -0.27 21.42 -47.73
C GLU A 167 0.13 22.13 -46.43
N ASP A 168 -0.65 21.92 -45.37
CA ASP A 168 -0.46 22.58 -44.08
C ASP A 168 0.74 22.01 -43.30
N PRO A 169 1.67 22.87 -42.83
CA PRO A 169 2.73 22.47 -41.91
C PRO A 169 2.17 21.98 -40.57
N ILE A 170 2.74 20.90 -40.03
CA ILE A 170 2.35 20.42 -38.70
C ILE A 170 3.05 21.27 -37.64
N THR A 171 2.26 21.99 -36.85
CA THR A 171 2.76 22.87 -35.79
C THR A 171 3.29 22.09 -34.60
N ASP A 172 4.45 22.52 -34.06
CA ASP A 172 5.07 21.91 -32.87
C ASP A 172 4.52 22.59 -31.60
N PRO A 173 3.74 21.87 -30.77
CA PRO A 173 3.16 22.44 -29.55
C PRO A 173 4.24 22.82 -28.51
N GLU A 174 5.45 22.24 -28.58
CA GLU A 174 6.57 22.66 -27.73
C GLU A 174 7.04 24.07 -28.13
N ALA A 175 7.17 24.36 -29.43
CA ALA A 175 7.65 25.64 -29.94
C ALA A 175 6.68 26.81 -29.67
N GLU A 176 5.37 26.54 -29.73
CA GLU A 176 4.35 27.55 -29.39
C GLU A 176 4.34 27.89 -27.90
N SER A 177 4.64 26.92 -27.03
CA SER A 177 4.67 27.14 -25.59
C SER A 177 5.82 28.04 -25.14
N GLU A 178 6.93 28.06 -25.88
CA GLU A 178 8.10 28.91 -25.60
C GLU A 178 7.88 30.36 -26.05
N SER A 179 7.14 30.59 -27.15
CA SER A 179 6.89 31.93 -27.67
C SER A 179 6.02 32.77 -26.73
N GLN A 180 5.11 32.15 -25.97
CA GLN A 180 4.19 32.85 -25.07
C GLN A 180 4.87 33.40 -23.79
N TYR A 181 6.00 32.83 -23.37
CA TYR A 181 6.76 33.30 -22.18
C TYR A 181 8.06 34.05 -22.53
N GLY A 182 8.51 34.02 -23.79
CA GLY A 182 9.73 34.69 -24.25
C GLY A 182 9.64 36.21 -24.32
N SER A 183 8.45 36.80 -24.32
CA SER A 183 8.27 38.26 -24.52
C SER A 183 8.64 39.13 -23.31
N ALA A 184 8.85 38.54 -22.11
CA ALA A 184 9.14 39.29 -20.88
C ALA A 184 10.61 39.22 -20.41
N THR A 185 11.51 38.50 -21.10
CA THR A 185 12.89 38.29 -20.60
C THR A 185 14.00 38.60 -21.61
N SER A 186 13.70 39.28 -22.71
CA SER A 186 14.66 39.63 -23.77
C SER A 186 15.74 40.65 -23.35
N SER A 187 15.77 41.14 -22.11
CA SER A 187 16.74 42.16 -21.67
C SER A 187 17.99 41.65 -20.95
N LEU A 188 18.16 40.34 -20.67
CA LEU A 188 19.26 39.88 -19.78
C LEU A 188 20.07 38.66 -20.23
N PHE A 189 20.07 38.28 -21.51
CA PHE A 189 21.07 37.32 -22.02
C PHE A 189 22.27 38.04 -22.64
N SER A 190 23.11 38.61 -21.76
CA SER A 190 24.50 38.88 -22.09
C SER A 190 25.18 37.57 -22.52
N ILE A 191 25.67 37.59 -23.74
CA ILE A 191 26.40 36.55 -24.45
C ILE A 191 27.56 36.07 -23.57
N ARG A 192 27.38 34.97 -22.82
CA ARG A 192 28.52 34.18 -22.31
C ARG A 192 29.11 33.44 -23.50
N LYS A 193 30.04 34.13 -24.16
CA LYS A 193 30.94 33.62 -25.18
C LYS A 193 31.86 32.57 -24.53
N CYS A 194 31.38 31.33 -24.39
CA CYS A 194 32.22 30.22 -23.98
C CYS A 194 33.20 29.91 -25.12
N HIS A 195 34.43 30.41 -25.00
CA HIS A 195 35.54 29.96 -25.84
C HIS A 195 35.76 28.45 -25.66
N ARG A 196 35.38 27.72 -26.70
CA ARG A 196 35.66 26.30 -26.93
C ARG A 196 37.18 26.12 -27.08
N ARG A 197 37.91 25.87 -25.99
CA ARG A 197 39.27 25.31 -26.07
C ARG A 197 39.15 23.85 -26.51
N LEU A 198 39.48 23.61 -27.79
CA LEU A 198 39.74 22.29 -28.34
C LEU A 198 40.88 21.65 -27.54
N ARG A 199 40.62 20.53 -26.86
CA ARG A 199 41.69 19.67 -26.31
C ARG A 199 42.07 18.64 -27.37
N PRO A 200 43.36 18.38 -27.61
CA PRO A 200 43.80 17.33 -28.51
C PRO A 200 43.54 15.96 -27.89
N CYS A 201 43.06 15.02 -28.71
CA CYS A 201 43.03 13.60 -28.39
C CYS A 201 44.47 13.08 -28.31
N GLY A 202 44.92 12.73 -27.10
CA GLY A 202 46.18 12.05 -26.84
C GLY A 202 45.90 10.75 -26.09
N SER A 203 46.15 9.64 -26.77
CA SER A 203 46.23 8.28 -26.25
C SER A 203 47.10 8.19 -25.00
N SER A 204 46.63 7.48 -23.97
CA SER A 204 47.35 6.36 -23.33
C SER A 204 46.89 6.10 -21.90
N PHE A 205 46.75 4.82 -21.59
CA PHE A 205 47.07 4.18 -20.32
C PHE A 205 46.37 4.65 -19.04
N GLY A 206 45.46 3.78 -18.57
CA GLY A 206 45.66 3.07 -17.31
C GLY A 206 45.70 3.90 -16.01
N GLN A 207 44.72 3.59 -15.15
CA GLN A 207 44.85 3.39 -13.70
C GLN A 207 43.64 3.98 -12.94
N HIS A 208 42.94 3.05 -12.31
CA HIS A 208 42.14 3.18 -11.11
C HIS A 208 42.44 4.41 -10.24
N SER A 209 41.41 5.16 -9.87
CA SER A 209 41.16 5.53 -8.45
C SER A 209 39.89 6.36 -8.28
N ASN A 210 38.92 5.76 -7.57
CA ASN A 210 38.03 6.35 -6.56
C ASN A 210 37.77 7.88 -6.59
N ALA A 211 36.59 8.28 -7.07
CA ALA A 211 36.00 9.57 -6.74
C ALA A 211 34.51 9.42 -6.44
N ARG A 212 34.20 8.77 -5.31
CA ARG A 212 32.86 8.71 -4.74
C ARG A 212 32.90 9.04 -3.25
N GLN A 213 33.42 10.21 -2.89
CA GLN A 213 33.35 10.67 -1.49
C GLN A 213 33.69 12.15 -1.37
N MET A 214 32.70 13.03 -1.57
CA MET A 214 32.69 14.39 -0.99
C MET A 214 31.24 14.89 -1.02
N ARG A 215 30.51 14.58 0.05
CA ARG A 215 29.34 15.30 0.59
C ARG A 215 28.77 14.40 1.67
N ASN A 216 29.18 14.64 2.92
CA ASN A 216 28.40 14.48 4.15
C ASN A 216 29.35 14.66 5.35
N ASP A 217 29.72 15.91 5.65
CA ASP A 217 30.33 16.26 6.93
C ASP A 217 29.86 17.66 7.32
N ALA A 218 28.75 17.72 8.08
CA ALA A 218 28.41 18.81 8.99
C ALA A 218 27.13 18.46 9.77
N ASN A 219 27.17 17.41 10.60
CA ASN A 219 26.39 17.39 11.85
C ASN A 219 26.96 16.33 12.81
N LYS A 220 28.16 16.62 13.35
CA LYS A 220 28.63 16.03 14.59
C LYS A 220 28.05 16.86 15.71
N ASN A 221 27.06 16.34 16.41
CA ASN A 221 26.85 16.69 17.81
C ASN A 221 26.76 15.38 18.59
N ASP A 222 27.72 15.28 19.49
CA ASP A 222 27.90 14.24 20.49
C ASP A 222 26.63 14.01 21.29
N TYR A 223 26.28 12.74 21.51
CA TYR A 223 25.92 12.20 22.82
C TYR A 223 26.07 10.68 22.75
N SER A 224 27.15 10.20 23.36
CA SER A 224 27.36 8.82 23.79
C SER A 224 26.26 8.36 24.75
N VAL A 225 25.87 7.07 24.68
CA VAL A 225 25.78 6.11 25.81
C VAL A 225 25.01 4.83 25.39
N ALA A 226 25.67 3.66 25.60
CA ALA A 226 25.18 2.27 25.69
C ALA A 226 24.50 1.63 24.44
N LYS A 227 25.10 0.67 23.69
CA LYS A 227 25.22 -0.79 23.96
C LYS A 227 23.96 -1.33 24.68
N ASP A 228 23.08 -2.12 24.09
CA ASP A 228 23.25 -3.46 23.49
C ASP A 228 22.30 -3.63 22.27
N GLY A 229 22.63 -4.26 21.15
CA GLY A 229 22.97 -5.68 21.05
C GLY A 229 21.70 -6.54 20.88
N ASN A 230 21.12 -6.61 19.66
CA ASN A 230 20.67 -7.88 19.05
C ASN A 230 20.17 -7.65 17.60
N GLY A 231 20.91 -8.18 16.63
CA GLY A 231 20.54 -8.16 15.23
C GLY A 231 19.74 -9.40 14.86
N ASN A 232 18.63 -9.22 14.16
CA ASN A 232 18.11 -10.25 13.29
C ASN A 232 17.59 -9.61 11.99
N LYS A 233 18.49 -9.55 11.00
CA LYS A 233 18.24 -8.98 9.68
C LYS A 233 17.94 -10.16 8.74
N GLN A 234 16.69 -10.62 8.72
CA GLN A 234 16.26 -11.59 7.72
C GLN A 234 16.10 -10.88 6.37
N HIS A 235 17.03 -11.21 5.47
CA HIS A 235 16.94 -10.93 4.05
C HIS A 235 15.85 -11.81 3.43
N ASN A 236 14.68 -11.26 3.15
CA ASN A 236 13.69 -11.92 2.29
C ASN A 236 13.99 -11.60 0.83
N ASN A 237 14.69 -12.53 0.17
CA ASN A 237 14.79 -12.62 -1.28
C ASN A 237 13.45 -13.13 -1.84
N GLY A 238 12.57 -12.20 -2.21
CA GLY A 238 11.29 -12.47 -2.88
C GLY A 238 11.41 -12.35 -4.39
N ASN A 239 11.76 -13.47 -5.01
CA ASN A 239 11.69 -13.88 -6.42
C ASN A 239 10.84 -12.99 -7.37
N LYS A 240 11.50 -12.34 -8.34
CA LYS A 240 10.90 -11.62 -9.46
C LYS A 240 10.64 -12.61 -10.61
N LYS A 241 9.50 -13.30 -10.59
CA LYS A 241 9.04 -14.10 -11.74
C LYS A 241 8.47 -13.17 -12.81
N HIS A 242 9.20 -13.06 -13.92
CA HIS A 242 8.70 -12.56 -15.19
C HIS A 242 7.76 -13.61 -15.79
N GLY A 243 6.46 -13.34 -15.76
CA GLY A 243 5.46 -14.08 -16.53
C GLY A 243 5.19 -13.35 -17.83
N ASN A 244 5.85 -13.78 -18.90
CA ASN A 244 5.44 -13.50 -20.27
C ASN A 244 4.20 -14.35 -20.58
N GLY A 245 3.05 -13.71 -20.78
CA GLY A 245 1.80 -14.36 -21.18
C GLY A 245 1.14 -13.53 -22.27
N ASN A 246 1.56 -13.79 -23.50
CA ASN A 246 0.94 -13.28 -24.73
C ASN A 246 -0.31 -14.15 -24.99
N VAL A 247 -1.51 -13.62 -24.80
CA VAL A 247 -2.75 -14.25 -25.29
C VAL A 247 -3.55 -13.23 -26.08
N LYS A 248 -3.73 -13.58 -27.35
CA LYS A 248 -4.53 -12.90 -28.36
C LYS A 248 -6.03 -13.00 -28.05
N GLN A 249 -6.73 -11.94 -28.46
CA GLN A 249 -8.05 -11.91 -29.10
C GLN A 249 -9.22 -12.63 -28.42
N SER A 250 -10.22 -11.84 -28.02
CA SER A 250 -11.57 -11.99 -28.57
C SER A 250 -12.35 -10.69 -28.48
N ASP A 251 -12.85 -10.27 -29.63
CA ASP A 251 -13.96 -9.35 -29.79
C ASP A 251 -15.20 -9.89 -29.05
N SER A 252 -16.05 -9.00 -28.55
CA SER A 252 -17.52 -8.99 -28.74
C SER A 252 -18.29 -8.36 -27.58
N ALA A 253 -19.27 -7.55 -27.96
CA ALA A 253 -20.53 -7.27 -27.27
C ALA A 253 -20.54 -6.33 -26.04
N LYS A 254 -20.81 -5.05 -26.33
CA LYS A 254 -22.11 -4.41 -26.06
C LYS A 254 -22.77 -4.81 -24.72
N LYS A 255 -22.69 -3.91 -23.73
CA LYS A 255 -23.80 -3.66 -22.79
C LYS A 255 -23.72 -2.24 -22.23
N THR A 256 -24.89 -1.63 -22.28
CA THR A 256 -25.31 -0.32 -21.80
C THR A 256 -25.26 -0.25 -20.28
N ASP A 257 -24.67 0.81 -19.71
CA ASP A 257 -24.88 1.17 -18.32
C ASP A 257 -25.28 2.65 -18.22
N SER A 258 -26.59 2.85 -18.13
CA SER A 258 -27.22 4.00 -17.50
C SER A 258 -26.93 3.94 -15.99
N GLY A 259 -26.19 4.92 -15.47
CA GLY A 259 -25.84 4.97 -14.05
C GLY A 259 -25.46 6.38 -13.61
N THR A 260 -26.38 7.33 -13.70
CA THR A 260 -26.20 8.66 -13.11
C THR A 260 -26.50 8.57 -11.61
N ASN A 261 -25.42 8.65 -10.83
CA ASN A 261 -25.39 8.81 -9.37
C ASN A 261 -26.37 9.93 -8.93
N GLY A 262 -27.23 9.74 -7.93
CA GLY A 262 -26.87 9.28 -6.58
C GLY A 262 -26.47 10.49 -5.74
N GLY A 263 -27.41 11.41 -5.49
CA GLY A 263 -27.21 12.59 -4.66
C GLY A 263 -26.98 12.21 -3.19
N SER A 264 -25.87 12.66 -2.63
CA SER A 264 -25.58 12.53 -1.20
C SER A 264 -26.44 13.51 -0.41
N GLU A 265 -27.51 12.98 0.17
CA GLU A 265 -28.40 13.63 1.13
C GLU A 265 -27.61 14.04 2.39
N LYS A 266 -27.60 15.34 2.66
CA LYS A 266 -26.94 15.93 3.83
C LYS A 266 -27.70 15.52 5.09
N GLN A 267 -27.09 14.68 5.91
CA GLN A 267 -27.54 14.42 7.27
C GLN A 267 -27.58 15.73 8.07
N ARG A 268 -28.79 16.14 8.46
CA ARG A 268 -29.05 17.21 9.43
C ARG A 268 -28.49 16.79 10.79
N CYS A 269 -27.71 17.68 11.41
CA CYS A 269 -27.32 17.57 12.81
C CYS A 269 -28.55 17.75 13.71
N PRO A 270 -28.71 16.97 14.79
CA PRO A 270 -29.74 17.24 15.78
C PRO A 270 -29.39 18.51 16.57
N SER A 271 -30.37 19.40 16.66
CA SER A 271 -30.40 20.57 17.53
C SER A 271 -30.21 20.17 18.99
N PHE A 272 -29.13 20.64 19.61
CA PHE A 272 -28.99 20.67 21.06
C PHE A 272 -30.09 21.57 21.64
N SER A 273 -31.03 21.01 22.39
CA SER A 273 -31.93 21.80 23.23
C SER A 273 -31.15 22.36 24.40
N MET A 274 -31.31 23.66 24.64
CA MET A 274 -30.75 24.35 25.81
C MET A 274 -31.48 23.88 27.06
N LEU A 275 -30.71 23.39 28.03
CA LEU A 275 -31.16 23.16 29.40
C LEU A 275 -31.48 24.50 30.07
N ALA A 276 -32.70 24.61 30.58
CA ALA A 276 -33.15 25.73 31.39
C ALA A 276 -32.41 25.76 32.74
N ILE A 277 -32.00 26.96 33.14
CA ILE A 277 -31.46 27.28 34.47
C ILE A 277 -32.67 27.58 35.38
N PRO A 278 -32.84 26.93 36.54
CA PRO A 278 -33.80 27.38 37.53
C PRO A 278 -33.21 28.54 38.36
N THR A 279 -33.91 29.66 38.34
CA THR A 279 -33.78 30.76 39.30
C THR A 279 -34.36 30.31 40.64
N PHE A 280 -33.55 30.32 41.70
CA PHE A 280 -34.04 30.21 43.08
C PHE A 280 -34.58 31.58 43.53
N ALA A 281 -35.75 31.55 44.17
CA ALA A 281 -36.27 32.61 45.03
C ALA A 281 -36.27 32.09 46.47
#